data_AF-A0A7V2T541-F1
#
_entry.id   AF-A0A7V2T541-F1
#
_cell.length_a   1.000
_cell.length_b   1.000
_cell.length_c   1.000
_cell.angle_alpha   90.00
_cell.angle_beta   90.00
_cell.angle_gamma   90.00
#
_symmetry.space_group_name_H-M   'P 1'
#
loop_
_entity.id
_entity.type
_entity.pdbx_description
1 polymer ?
#
loop_
_entity_poly.entity_id
_entity_poly.type
_entity_poly.pdbx_seq_one_letter_code
_entity_poly.pdbx_strand_id
1 'polypeptide(L)'
;MEKYLTDILAYLSPLQALFQAYPWVKGVGVMLLTFILASFASWVIFRILKILTKKTVSHLDDRLLSIARVPIYYSLLITGFTTGVNMLPITAKLSTNIGNGFQTVGVL
;
A
#
# COMPACT_ATOMS: atom_id res chain seq x y z
N MET A 1 1.95 26.86 18.80
CA MET A 1 1.77 25.79 17.80
C MET A 1 2.34 24.48 18.31
N GLU A 2 3.54 24.48 18.89
CA GLU A 2 4.19 23.27 19.45
C GLU A 2 3.39 22.55 20.54
N LYS A 3 2.74 23.28 21.46
CA LYS A 3 1.91 22.69 22.52
C LYS A 3 0.77 21.80 21.98
N TYR A 4 0.12 22.22 20.89
CA TYR A 4 -0.95 21.44 20.27
C TYR A 4 -0.42 20.19 19.56
N LEU A 5 0.78 20.26 18.98
CA LEU A 5 1.42 19.09 18.38
C LEU A 5 1.80 18.06 19.45
N THR A 6 2.33 18.50 20.59
CA THR A 6 2.65 17.59 21.71
C THR A 6 1.41 16.94 22.30
N ASP A 7 0.30 17.68 22.42
CA ASP A 7 -0.95 17.14 22.92
C ASP A 7 -1.53 16.09 21.95
N ILE A 8 -1.52 16.36 20.64
CA ILE A 8 -1.96 15.40 19.61
C ILE A 8 -1.09 14.14 19.62
N LEU A 9 0.23 14.29 19.73
CA LEU A 9 1.15 13.15 19.81
C LEU A 9 0.93 12.31 21.06
N ALA A 10 0.59 12.93 22.19
CA ALA A 10 0.24 12.22 23.43
C ALA A 10 -1.02 11.35 23.24
N TYR A 11 -2.05 11.84 22.55
CA TYR A 11 -3.25 11.05 22.24
C TYR A 11 -3.01 9.92 21.22
N LEU A 12 -2.03 10.07 20.33
CA LEU A 12 -1.68 9.06 19.32
C LEU A 12 -0.66 8.04 19.81
N SER A 13 0.04 8.32 20.91
CA SER A 13 1.03 7.41 21.52
C SER A 13 0.52 5.98 21.79
N PRO A 14 -0.70 5.74 22.34
CA PRO A 14 -1.18 4.38 22.54
C PRO A 14 -1.46 3.66 21.20
N LEU A 15 -1.81 4.41 20.16
CA LEU A 15 -2.02 3.88 18.83
C LEU A 15 -0.69 3.40 18.24
N GLN A 16 0.37 4.21 18.35
CA GLN A 16 1.71 3.83 17.94
C GLN A 16 2.23 2.59 18.69
N ALA A 17 1.95 2.49 19.99
CA ALA A 17 2.33 1.33 20.80
C ALA A 17 1.67 0.03 20.31
N LEU A 18 0.40 0.06 19.91
CA LEU A 18 -0.30 -1.10 19.33
C LEU A 18 0.31 -1.54 17.99
N PHE A 19 0.71 -0.59 17.14
CA PHE A 19 1.38 -0.88 15.87
C PHE A 19 2.78 -1.48 16.04
N GLN A 20 3.48 -1.15 17.12
CA GLN A 20 4.79 -1.74 17.44
C GLN A 20 4.65 -3.10 18.14
N ALA A 21 3.65 -3.26 19.01
CA ALA A 21 3.40 -4.51 19.73
C ALA A 21 3.01 -5.66 18.80
N TYR A 22 2.31 -5.36 17.69
CA TYR A 22 1.78 -6.38 16.78
C TYR A 22 2.20 -6.14 15.33
N PRO A 23 3.31 -6.77 14.88
CA PRO A 23 3.83 -6.62 13.52
C PRO A 23 2.81 -6.98 12.42
N TRP A 24 1.89 -7.90 12.69
CA TRP A 24 0.82 -8.28 11.78
C TRP A 24 -0.20 -7.16 11.56
N VAL A 25 -0.55 -6.40 12.61
CA VAL A 25 -1.43 -5.23 12.52
C VAL A 25 -0.80 -4.15 11.66
N LYS A 26 0.52 -3.95 11.79
CA LYS A 26 1.28 -3.02 10.95
C LYS A 26 1.22 -3.41 9.46
N GLY A 27 1.50 -4.67 9.13
CA GLY A 27 1.45 -5.13 7.73
C GLY A 27 0.05 -5.03 7.11
N VAL A 28 -0.98 -5.48 7.83
CA VAL A 28 -2.39 -5.35 7.38
C VAL A 28 -2.80 -3.88 7.25
N GLY A 29 -2.39 -3.04 8.19
CA GLY A 29 -2.66 -1.60 8.15
C GLY A 29 -2.06 -0.92 6.91
N VAL A 30 -0.81 -1.27 6.55
CA VAL A 30 -0.17 -0.75 5.33
C VAL A 30 -0.90 -1.23 4.08
N MET A 31 -1.30 -2.50 4.00
CA MET A 31 -2.07 -3.03 2.86
C MET A 31 -3.40 -2.29 2.68
N LEU A 32 -4.15 -2.11 3.77
CA LEU A 32 -5.42 -1.37 3.75
C LEU A 32 -5.21 0.08 3.34
N LEU A 33 -4.18 0.74 3.88
CA LEU A 33 -3.85 2.12 3.53
C LEU A 33 -3.52 2.23 2.04
N THR A 34 -2.72 1.32 1.48
CA THR A 34 -2.43 1.33 0.05
C THR A 34 -3.68 1.06 -0.78
N PHE A 35 -4.57 0.15 -0.37
CA PHE A 35 -5.83 -0.07 -1.07
C PHE A 35 -6.70 1.19 -1.11
N ILE A 36 -6.78 1.92 0.01
CA ILE A 36 -7.48 3.20 0.10
C ILE A 36 -6.80 4.23 -0.82
N LEU A 37 -5.48 4.36 -0.77
CA LEU A 37 -4.73 5.29 -1.61
C LEU A 37 -4.86 4.96 -3.11
N ALA A 38 -4.82 3.69 -3.49
CA ALA A 38 -5.02 3.22 -4.86
C ALA A 38 -6.42 3.54 -5.36
N SER A 39 -7.43 3.30 -4.52
CA SER A 39 -8.83 3.64 -4.81
C SER A 39 -9.00 5.16 -4.94
N PHE A 40 -8.40 5.94 -4.04
CA PHE A 40 -8.45 7.39 -4.06
C PHE A 40 -7.72 7.96 -5.29
N ALA A 41 -6.51 7.50 -5.60
CA ALA A 41 -5.77 7.90 -6.79
C ALA A 41 -6.56 7.61 -8.06
N SER A 42 -7.17 6.42 -8.16
CA SER A 42 -8.03 6.05 -9.29
C SER A 42 -9.24 6.97 -9.45
N TRP A 43 -9.82 7.40 -8.32
CA TRP A 43 -10.92 8.35 -8.30
C TRP A 43 -10.48 9.76 -8.70
N VAL A 44 -9.37 10.27 -8.15
CA VAL A 44 -8.80 11.59 -8.47
C VAL A 44 -8.45 11.67 -9.95
N ILE A 45 -7.77 10.66 -10.48
CA ILE A 45 -7.40 10.54 -11.90
C ILE A 45 -8.65 10.63 -12.76
N PHE A 46 -9.68 9.83 -12.49
CA PHE A 46 -10.92 9.86 -13.28
C PHE A 46 -11.64 11.22 -13.19
N ARG A 47 -11.57 11.89 -12.03
CA ARG A 47 -12.18 13.20 -11.83
C ARG A 47 -11.47 14.31 -12.58
N ILE A 48 -10.14 14.37 -12.49
CA ILE A 48 -9.30 15.32 -13.25
C ILE A 48 -9.51 15.09 -14.74
N LEU A 49 -9.49 13.83 -15.16
CA LEU A 49 -9.62 13.50 -16.56
C LEU A 49 -11.02 13.83 -17.10
N LYS A 50 -12.11 13.53 -16.37
CA LYS A 50 -13.45 14.03 -16.74
C LYS A 50 -13.52 15.54 -16.94
N ILE A 51 -12.74 16.30 -16.18
CA ILE A 51 -12.68 17.76 -16.31
C ILE A 51 -11.89 18.16 -17.57
N LEU A 52 -10.80 17.45 -17.89
CA LEU A 52 -10.04 17.66 -19.12
C LEU A 52 -10.78 17.19 -20.38
N THR A 53 -11.36 15.98 -20.40
CA THR A 53 -12.09 15.46 -21.58
C THR A 53 -13.41 16.19 -21.82
N LYS A 54 -14.02 16.84 -20.82
CA LYS A 54 -15.12 17.79 -21.07
C LYS A 54 -14.70 18.96 -21.96
N LYS A 55 -13.40 19.24 -22.08
CA LYS A 55 -12.83 20.30 -22.91
C LYS A 55 -12.41 19.80 -24.31
N THR A 56 -12.38 18.48 -24.58
CA THR A 56 -11.95 17.89 -25.85
C THR A 56 -12.94 16.85 -26.40
N VAL A 57 -13.51 17.11 -27.59
CA VAL A 57 -14.43 16.21 -28.33
C VAL A 57 -13.64 15.13 -29.09
N SER A 58 -12.79 14.33 -28.41
CA SER A 58 -11.92 13.37 -29.10
C SER A 58 -11.88 11.99 -28.43
N HIS A 59 -12.21 10.95 -29.20
CA HIS A 59 -12.14 9.53 -28.84
C HIS A 59 -10.73 9.04 -28.46
N LEU A 60 -9.67 9.78 -28.79
CA LEU A 60 -8.28 9.40 -28.49
C LEU A 60 -7.94 9.55 -27.01
N ASP A 61 -8.47 10.57 -26.33
CA ASP A 61 -8.16 10.86 -24.93
C ASP A 61 -8.70 9.77 -23.99
N ASP A 62 -9.91 9.27 -24.29
CA ASP A 62 -10.56 8.20 -23.52
C ASP A 62 -9.76 6.88 -23.59
N ARG A 63 -9.16 6.58 -24.75
CA ARG A 63 -8.38 5.36 -24.93
C ARG A 63 -7.05 5.44 -24.19
N LEU A 64 -6.37 6.59 -24.24
CA LEU A 64 -5.13 6.82 -23.49
C LEU A 64 -5.38 6.72 -21.96
N LEU A 65 -6.53 7.22 -21.51
CA LEU A 65 -6.99 7.10 -20.13
C LEU A 65 -7.12 5.65 -19.67
N SER A 66 -7.79 4.85 -20.50
CA SER A 66 -8.08 3.46 -20.19
C SER A 66 -6.79 2.65 -20.07
N ILE A 67 -5.79 2.98 -20.90
CA ILE A 67 -4.48 2.34 -20.90
C ILE A 67 -3.66 2.81 -19.69
N ALA A 68 -3.71 4.08 -19.29
CA ALA A 68 -2.94 4.59 -18.15
C ALA A 68 -3.52 4.15 -16.78
N ARG A 69 -4.84 3.94 -16.68
CA ARG A 69 -5.51 3.51 -15.45
C ARG A 69 -4.97 2.19 -14.92
N VAL A 70 -4.88 1.19 -15.79
CA VAL A 70 -4.47 -0.18 -15.45
C VAL A 70 -3.07 -0.21 -14.80
N PRO A 71 -1.99 0.30 -15.42
CA PRO A 71 -0.65 0.27 -14.85
C PRO A 71 -0.51 1.14 -13.59
N ILE A 72 -1.19 2.29 -13.49
CA ILE A 72 -1.15 3.11 -12.28
C ILE A 72 -1.80 2.38 -11.10
N TYR A 73 -2.97 1.75 -11.33
CA TYR A 73 -3.67 1.00 -10.28
C TYR A 73 -2.86 -0.21 -9.81
N TYR A 74 -2.37 -1.03 -10.75
CA TYR A 74 -1.61 -2.22 -10.42
C TYR A 74 -0.23 -1.91 -9.82
N SER A 75 0.46 -0.84 -10.23
CA SER A 75 1.73 -0.45 -9.61
C SER A 75 1.53 -0.04 -8.15
N LEU A 76 0.49 0.73 -7.83
CA LEU A 76 0.18 1.09 -6.45
C LEU A 76 -0.20 -0.13 -5.61
N LEU A 77 -1.00 -1.04 -6.15
CA LEU A 77 -1.35 -2.29 -5.46
C LEU A 77 -0.12 -3.18 -5.19
N ILE A 78 0.72 -3.40 -6.20
CA ILE A 78 1.91 -4.26 -6.08
C ILE A 78 2.87 -3.69 -5.06
N THR A 79 3.12 -2.37 -5.09
CA THR A 79 4.00 -1.71 -4.13
C THR A 79 3.46 -1.84 -2.70
N GLY A 80 2.19 -1.51 -2.46
CA GLY A 80 1.59 -1.66 -1.14
C GLY A 80 1.50 -3.08 -0.62
N PHE A 81 1.18 -4.03 -1.50
CA PHE A 81 1.14 -5.44 -1.15
C PHE A 81 2.55 -5.95 -0.80
N THR A 82 3.55 -5.61 -1.61
CA THR A 82 4.95 -5.98 -1.36
C THR A 82 5.44 -5.39 -0.04
N THR A 83 5.22 -4.10 0.19
CA THR A 83 5.61 -3.44 1.46
C THR A 83 4.86 -4.03 2.64
N GLY A 84 3.55 -4.29 2.50
CA GLY A 84 2.73 -4.91 3.54
C GLY A 84 3.19 -6.32 3.90
N VAL A 85 3.43 -7.18 2.90
CA VAL A 85 3.93 -8.56 3.09
C VAL A 85 5.30 -8.55 3.75
N ASN A 86 6.21 -7.66 3.34
CA ASN A 86 7.53 -7.54 3.93
C ASN A 86 7.49 -7.09 5.41
N MET A 87 6.42 -6.40 5.82
CA MET A 87 6.21 -6.03 7.22
C MET A 87 5.54 -7.11 8.07
N LEU A 88 4.98 -8.16 7.44
CA LEU A 88 4.39 -9.29 8.17
C LEU A 88 5.49 -10.23 8.68
N PRO A 89 5.38 -10.72 9.93
CA PRO A 89 6.35 -11.66 10.49
C PRO A 89 6.30 -13.04 9.81
N ILE A 90 5.29 -13.28 8.96
CA ILE A 90 5.15 -14.49 8.14
C ILE A 90 6.33 -14.62 7.18
N THR A 91 6.82 -13.53 6.59
CA THR A 91 7.96 -13.54 5.65
C THR A 91 9.23 -14.06 6.31
N ALA A 92 9.47 -13.66 7.57
CA ALA A 92 10.61 -14.15 8.35
C ALA A 92 10.48 -15.66 8.66
N LYS A 93 9.29 -16.11 9.09
CA LYS A 93 9.02 -17.54 9.35
C LYS A 93 9.13 -18.41 8.10
N LEU A 94 8.68 -17.89 6.96
CA LEU A 94 8.75 -18.59 5.68
C LEU A 94 10.22 -18.75 5.23
N SER A 95 11.04 -17.70 5.37
CA SER A 95 12.46 -17.76 5.04
C SER A 95 13.23 -18.77 5.90
N THR A 96 12.98 -18.81 7.21
CA THR A 96 13.61 -19.80 8.10
C THR A 96 13.12 -21.22 7.84
N ASN A 97 11.84 -21.44 7.57
CA ASN A 97 11.31 -22.78 7.31
C ASN A 97 11.74 -23.32 5.94
N ILE A 98 11.89 -22.47 4.94
CA ILE A 98 12.46 -22.83 3.65
C ILE A 98 13.94 -23.20 3.81
N GLY A 99 14.72 -22.38 4.55
CA GLY A 99 16.12 -22.69 4.86
C GLY A 99 16.30 -24.02 5.61
N ASN A 100 15.46 -24.28 6.61
CA ASN A 100 15.47 -25.54 7.35
C ASN A 100 15.00 -26.72 6.49
N GLY A 101 14.03 -26.50 5.60
CA GLY A 101 13.57 -27.49 4.62
C GLY A 101 14.69 -27.92 3.66
N PHE A 102 15.46 -26.96 3.15
CA PHE A 102 16.66 -27.24 2.34
C PHE A 102 17.74 -28.00 3.14
N GLN A 103 17.95 -27.65 4.42
CA GLN A 103 18.87 -28.39 5.29
C GLN A 103 18.43 -29.85 5.52
N THR A 104 17.12 -30.14 5.62
CA THR A 104 16.61 -31.51 5.75
C THR A 104 16.64 -32.34 4.46
N VAL A 105 16.62 -31.72 3.28
CA VAL A 105 16.68 -32.43 1.98
C VAL A 105 18.13 -32.74 1.57
N GLY A 106 19.12 -32.07 2.17
CA GLY A 106 20.54 -32.39 2.03
C GLY A 106 21.33 -31.30 1.31
N VAL A 107 22.57 -31.09 1.78
CA VAL A 107 23.56 -30.07 1.43
C VAL A 107 23.49 -28.80 2.29
N LEU A 108 23.93 -28.93 3.55
CA LEU A 108 25.24 -28.47 4.05
C LEU A 108 25.65 -29.30 5.27
#